data_AF-A0A0M2K9L0-F1
#
_entry.id   AF-A0A0M2K9L0-F1
#
_cell.length_a   1.000
_cell.length_b   1.000
_cell.length_c   1.000
_cell.angle_alpha   90.00
_cell.angle_beta   90.00
_cell.angle_gamma   90.00
#
_symmetry.space_group_name_H-M   'P 1'
#
loop_
_entity.id
_entity.type
_entity.pdbx_description
1 polymer ?
#
loop_
_entity_poly.entity_id
_entity_poly.type
_entity_poly.pdbx_seq_one_letter_code
_entity_poly.pdbx_strand_id
1 'polypeptide(L)'
;MARRMTPAQARAAMQRAARDAQRAAERQRQAHNQAVRKAQQAVKKQQESLKRAADQQNRAIREYNREVRQYNAKAKSHNQKVENQRRRLIQELKRLQSRPVTVRVTYRSSVQHLATAYETLEQRFQDRALNDVEREFLDRASEEAANSAYLANALDGDVHDGESESVEDLSGPSMTAELGRFSQDLVSRWTGALFALNPANPDAARHFCTSAREVLTSILDIAAPDSVVLQAHQECDVTTQGTPTRRAKIRYLLSRKGIVDLSADAFVEADIDNAVSLFTMFNKGTHGVAGRFSIPQLSALRTRVEASIAFLNSII
;
A
#
# COMPACT_ATOMS: atom_id res chain seq x y z
N MET A 1 -107.12 -27.81 -13.38
CA MET A 1 -107.12 -28.00 -14.85
C MET A 1 -105.72 -27.69 -15.39
N ALA A 2 -104.94 -28.71 -15.74
CA ALA A 2 -103.63 -28.51 -16.38
C ALA A 2 -103.84 -28.19 -17.87
N ARG A 3 -103.53 -26.95 -18.29
CA ARG A 3 -103.52 -26.57 -19.71
C ARG A 3 -102.44 -27.40 -20.43
N ARG A 4 -102.86 -28.40 -21.22
CA ARG A 4 -101.97 -29.19 -22.08
C ARG A 4 -101.45 -28.28 -23.20
N MET A 5 -100.13 -28.10 -23.26
CA MET A 5 -99.47 -27.36 -24.35
C MET A 5 -99.81 -27.98 -25.71
N THR A 6 -100.03 -27.14 -26.71
CA THR A 6 -100.23 -27.63 -28.08
C THR A 6 -98.90 -28.11 -28.69
N PRO A 7 -98.90 -29.06 -29.63
CA PRO A 7 -97.67 -29.57 -30.26
C PRO A 7 -96.78 -28.46 -30.88
N ALA A 8 -97.38 -27.38 -31.38
CA ALA A 8 -96.67 -26.21 -31.89
C ALA A 8 -95.99 -25.40 -30.77
N GLN A 9 -96.64 -25.24 -29.61
CA GLN A 9 -96.06 -24.59 -28.43
C GLN A 9 -94.92 -25.41 -27.84
N ALA A 10 -95.02 -26.75 -27.84
CA ALA A 10 -93.97 -27.64 -27.38
C ALA A 10 -92.71 -27.58 -28.26
N ARG A 11 -92.86 -27.52 -29.60
CA ARG A 11 -91.75 -27.33 -30.54
C ARG A 11 -91.09 -25.96 -30.38
N ALA A 12 -91.87 -24.89 -30.22
CA ALA A 12 -91.33 -23.55 -30.00
C ALA A 12 -90.58 -23.44 -28.65
N ALA A 13 -91.08 -24.08 -27.60
CA ALA A 13 -90.40 -24.15 -26.30
C ALA A 13 -89.08 -24.95 -26.39
N MET A 14 -89.07 -26.08 -27.09
CA MET A 14 -87.84 -26.84 -27.35
C MET A 14 -86.81 -26.05 -28.15
N GLN A 15 -87.23 -25.32 -29.19
CA GLN A 15 -86.31 -24.48 -29.97
C GLN A 15 -85.75 -23.29 -29.18
N ARG A 16 -86.52 -22.74 -28.23
CA ARG A 16 -86.03 -21.70 -27.31
C ARG A 16 -85.04 -22.28 -26.32
N ALA A 17 -85.39 -23.40 -25.68
CA ALA A 17 -84.50 -24.12 -24.76
C ALA A 17 -83.18 -24.54 -25.44
N ALA A 18 -83.22 -25.00 -26.70
CA ALA A 18 -82.02 -25.33 -27.47
C ALA A 18 -81.14 -24.10 -27.76
N ARG A 19 -81.73 -22.96 -28.13
CA ARG A 19 -81.01 -21.69 -28.34
C ARG A 19 -80.41 -21.14 -27.05
N ASP A 20 -81.14 -21.25 -25.93
CA ASP A 20 -80.67 -20.80 -24.63
C ASP A 20 -79.54 -21.70 -24.11
N ALA A 21 -79.63 -23.02 -24.31
CA ALA A 21 -78.55 -23.97 -24.02
C ALA A 21 -77.30 -23.69 -24.88
N GLN A 22 -77.48 -23.37 -26.17
CA GLN A 22 -76.37 -23.01 -27.06
C GLN A 22 -75.69 -21.70 -26.65
N ARG A 23 -76.47 -20.67 -26.29
CA ARG A 23 -75.95 -19.40 -25.75
C ARG A 23 -75.25 -19.58 -24.41
N ALA A 24 -75.77 -20.42 -23.53
CA ALA A 24 -75.13 -20.76 -22.26
C ALA A 24 -73.78 -21.48 -22.47
N ALA A 25 -73.73 -22.45 -23.39
CA ALA A 25 -72.51 -23.14 -23.76
C ALA A 25 -71.47 -22.20 -24.38
N GLU A 26 -71.89 -21.26 -25.23
CA GLU A 26 -71.01 -20.26 -25.83
C GLU A 26 -70.45 -19.28 -24.79
N ARG A 27 -71.28 -18.80 -23.86
CA ARG A 27 -70.83 -17.98 -22.71
C ARG A 27 -69.82 -18.73 -21.83
N GLN A 28 -70.05 -20.01 -21.55
CA GLN A 28 -69.09 -20.84 -20.81
C GLN A 28 -67.77 -20.99 -21.57
N ARG A 29 -67.79 -21.24 -22.89
CA ARG A 29 -66.58 -21.30 -23.71
C ARG A 29 -65.82 -19.97 -23.74
N GLN A 30 -66.53 -18.85 -23.87
CA GLN A 30 -65.91 -17.53 -23.85
C GLN A 30 -65.29 -17.21 -22.49
N ALA A 31 -65.99 -17.50 -21.39
CA ALA A 31 -65.47 -17.32 -20.03
C ALA A 31 -64.24 -18.20 -19.78
N HIS A 32 -64.28 -19.47 -20.22
CA HIS A 32 -63.14 -20.38 -20.14
C HIS A 32 -61.92 -19.85 -20.93
N ASN A 33 -62.12 -19.42 -22.18
CA ASN A 33 -61.05 -18.86 -23.00
C ASN A 33 -60.45 -17.58 -22.40
N GLN A 34 -61.27 -16.72 -21.79
CA GLN A 34 -60.79 -15.53 -21.08
C GLN A 34 -59.98 -15.91 -19.83
N ALA A 35 -60.44 -16.89 -19.05
CA ALA A 35 -59.71 -17.39 -17.88
C ALA A 35 -58.35 -18.00 -18.28
N VAL A 36 -58.31 -18.80 -19.35
CA VAL A 36 -57.07 -19.39 -19.89
C VAL A 36 -56.09 -18.31 -20.33
N ARG A 37 -56.55 -17.28 -21.07
CA ARG A 37 -55.69 -16.15 -21.49
C ARG A 37 -55.13 -15.37 -20.30
N LYS A 38 -55.95 -15.11 -19.28
CA LYS A 38 -55.50 -14.44 -18.04
C LYS A 38 -54.45 -15.27 -17.30
N ALA A 39 -54.67 -16.59 -17.18
CA ALA A 39 -53.72 -17.50 -16.57
C ALA A 39 -52.39 -17.52 -17.35
N GLN A 40 -52.43 -17.63 -18.68
CA GLN A 40 -51.23 -17.58 -19.53
C GLN A 40 -50.46 -16.26 -19.38
N GLN A 41 -51.17 -15.12 -19.33
CA GLN A 41 -50.54 -13.81 -19.10
C GLN A 41 -49.90 -13.71 -17.71
N ALA A 42 -50.55 -14.24 -16.67
CA ALA A 42 -50.01 -14.26 -15.32
C ALA A 42 -48.74 -15.12 -15.24
N VAL A 43 -48.77 -16.32 -15.84
CA VAL A 43 -47.60 -17.21 -15.92
C VAL A 43 -46.45 -16.54 -16.65
N LYS A 44 -46.70 -15.89 -17.80
CA LYS A 44 -45.67 -15.17 -18.55
C LYS A 44 -45.06 -14.03 -17.73
N LYS A 45 -45.87 -13.23 -17.05
CA LYS A 45 -45.39 -12.15 -16.17
C LYS A 45 -44.52 -12.70 -15.03
N GLN A 46 -44.95 -13.81 -14.41
CA GLN A 46 -44.19 -14.45 -13.33
C GLN A 46 -42.86 -15.03 -13.84
N GLN A 47 -42.84 -15.65 -15.02
CA GLN A 47 -41.61 -16.11 -15.67
C GLN A 47 -40.66 -14.96 -15.99
N GLU A 48 -41.16 -13.84 -16.52
CA GLU A 48 -40.36 -12.65 -16.79
C GLU A 48 -39.80 -12.03 -15.50
N SER A 49 -40.59 -11.97 -14.42
CA SER A 49 -40.10 -11.47 -13.13
C SER A 49 -39.04 -12.37 -12.53
N LEU A 50 -39.23 -13.69 -12.59
CA LEU A 50 -38.23 -14.66 -12.12
C LEU A 50 -36.93 -14.56 -12.93
N LYS A 51 -37.02 -14.41 -14.26
CA LYS A 51 -35.86 -14.20 -15.11
C LYS A 51 -35.11 -12.92 -14.76
N ARG A 52 -35.82 -11.80 -14.57
CA ARG A 52 -35.21 -10.52 -14.18
C ARG A 52 -34.51 -10.62 -12.82
N ALA A 53 -35.15 -11.28 -11.84
CA ALA A 53 -34.56 -11.50 -10.52
C ALA A 53 -33.28 -12.35 -10.61
N ALA A 54 -33.31 -13.44 -11.39
CA ALA A 54 -32.15 -14.28 -11.64
C ALA A 54 -31.02 -13.51 -12.37
N ASP A 55 -31.35 -12.70 -13.37
CA ASP A 55 -30.39 -11.87 -14.10
C ASP A 55 -29.74 -10.83 -13.18
N GLN A 56 -30.52 -10.20 -12.29
CA GLN A 56 -30.03 -9.25 -11.30
C GLN A 56 -29.09 -9.92 -10.28
N GLN A 57 -29.48 -11.08 -9.76
CA GLN A 57 -28.64 -11.86 -8.84
C GLN A 57 -27.33 -12.30 -9.53
N ASN A 58 -27.39 -12.76 -10.78
CA ASN A 58 -26.22 -13.13 -11.56
C ASN A 58 -25.29 -11.94 -11.88
N ARG A 59 -25.84 -10.72 -12.03
CA ARG A 59 -25.02 -9.50 -12.14
C ARG A 59 -24.29 -9.21 -10.83
N ALA A 60 -25.01 -9.21 -9.71
CA ALA A 60 -24.42 -8.99 -8.39
C ALA A 60 -23.32 -10.01 -8.06
N ILE A 61 -23.55 -11.31 -8.36
CA ILE A 61 -22.54 -12.36 -8.17
C ILE A 61 -21.30 -12.10 -9.06
N ARG A 62 -21.48 -11.66 -10.31
CA ARG A 62 -20.36 -11.35 -11.21
C ARG A 62 -19.55 -10.14 -10.74
N GLU A 63 -20.22 -9.12 -10.23
CA GLU A 63 -19.60 -7.92 -9.65
C GLU A 63 -18.79 -8.29 -8.40
N TYR A 64 -19.39 -9.01 -7.45
CA TYR A 64 -18.70 -9.52 -6.27
C TYR A 64 -17.48 -10.38 -6.64
N ASN A 65 -17.63 -11.33 -7.58
CA ASN A 65 -16.53 -12.17 -8.03
C ASN A 65 -15.43 -11.38 -8.77
N ARG A 66 -15.76 -10.22 -9.37
CA ARG A 66 -14.77 -9.33 -9.97
C ARG A 66 -13.98 -8.60 -8.88
N GLU A 67 -14.66 -8.08 -7.87
CA GLU A 67 -14.05 -7.40 -6.72
C GLU A 67 -13.14 -8.36 -5.94
N VAL A 68 -13.59 -9.57 -5.64
CA VAL A 68 -12.78 -10.61 -4.99
C VAL A 68 -11.54 -10.95 -5.82
N ARG A 69 -11.67 -11.08 -7.15
CA ARG A 69 -10.51 -11.34 -8.01
C ARG A 69 -9.52 -10.17 -8.02
N GLN A 70 -10.00 -8.94 -8.04
CA GLN A 70 -9.15 -7.75 -7.97
C GLN A 70 -8.43 -7.67 -6.62
N TYR A 71 -9.13 -7.92 -5.52
CA TYR A 71 -8.55 -7.98 -4.19
C TYR A 71 -7.46 -9.07 -4.11
N ASN A 72 -7.77 -10.29 -4.55
CA ASN A 72 -6.83 -11.40 -4.55
C ASN A 72 -5.60 -11.13 -5.43
N ALA A 73 -5.77 -10.46 -6.57
CA ALA A 73 -4.65 -10.07 -7.44
C ALA A 73 -3.73 -9.04 -6.74
N LYS A 74 -4.30 -8.03 -6.09
CA LYS A 74 -3.54 -7.03 -5.32
C LYS A 74 -2.82 -7.69 -4.14
N ALA A 75 -3.50 -8.53 -3.37
CA ALA A 75 -2.92 -9.27 -2.25
C ALA A 75 -1.76 -10.17 -2.71
N LYS A 76 -1.92 -10.89 -3.83
CA LYS A 76 -0.86 -11.71 -4.39
C LYS A 76 0.35 -10.89 -4.83
N SER A 77 0.13 -9.76 -5.50
CA SER A 77 1.22 -8.85 -5.92
C SER A 77 1.98 -8.28 -4.74
N HIS A 78 1.27 -7.88 -3.68
CA HIS A 78 1.86 -7.40 -2.44
C HIS A 78 2.67 -8.50 -1.75
N ASN A 79 2.09 -9.69 -1.55
CA ASN A 79 2.81 -10.82 -0.95
C ASN A 79 4.07 -11.20 -1.74
N GLN A 80 4.00 -11.16 -3.08
CA GLN A 80 5.18 -11.37 -3.93
C GLN A 80 6.25 -10.30 -3.72
N LYS A 81 5.85 -9.02 -3.58
CA LYS A 81 6.79 -7.93 -3.30
C LYS A 81 7.48 -8.12 -1.94
N VAL A 82 6.70 -8.36 -0.89
CA VAL A 82 7.21 -8.63 0.47
C VAL A 82 8.18 -9.80 0.47
N GLU A 83 7.81 -10.93 -0.14
CA GLU A 83 8.68 -12.11 -0.23
C GLU A 83 9.95 -11.85 -1.04
N ASN A 84 9.88 -11.03 -2.10
CA ASN A 84 11.06 -10.63 -2.85
C ASN A 84 11.99 -9.76 -2.00
N GLN A 85 11.45 -8.76 -1.30
CA GLN A 85 12.21 -7.87 -0.43
C GLN A 85 12.84 -8.63 0.74
N ARG A 86 12.09 -9.55 1.37
CA ARG A 86 12.60 -10.43 2.42
C ARG A 86 13.74 -11.31 1.95
N ARG A 87 13.59 -11.94 0.78
CA ARG A 87 14.65 -12.75 0.16
C ARG A 87 15.89 -11.90 -0.12
N ARG A 88 15.71 -10.68 -0.66
CA ARG A 88 16.82 -9.74 -0.90
C ARG A 88 17.52 -9.38 0.41
N LEU A 89 16.79 -9.00 1.46
CA LEU A 89 17.36 -8.68 2.77
C LEU A 89 18.18 -9.84 3.33
N ILE A 90 17.61 -11.06 3.35
CA ILE A 90 18.30 -12.26 3.83
C ILE A 90 19.59 -12.53 3.02
N GLN A 91 19.50 -12.39 1.70
CA GLN A 91 20.66 -12.57 0.82
C GLN A 91 21.75 -11.54 1.10
N GLU A 92 21.40 -10.26 1.23
CA GLU A 92 22.35 -9.19 1.54
C GLU A 92 22.96 -9.35 2.94
N LEU A 93 22.17 -9.74 3.95
CA LEU A 93 22.69 -10.03 5.29
C LEU A 93 23.66 -11.21 5.28
N LYS A 94 23.34 -12.29 4.55
CA LYS A 94 24.23 -13.45 4.41
C LYS A 94 25.56 -13.05 3.75
N ARG A 95 25.51 -12.24 2.69
CA ARG A 95 26.71 -11.68 2.04
C ARG A 95 27.53 -10.85 3.02
N LEU A 96 26.87 -9.95 3.76
CA LEU A 96 27.51 -9.06 4.72
C LEU A 96 28.21 -9.82 5.84
N GLN A 97 27.57 -10.87 6.36
CA GLN A 97 28.11 -11.74 7.41
C GLN A 97 29.25 -12.65 6.91
N SER A 98 29.25 -13.04 5.63
CA SER A 98 30.30 -13.89 5.07
C SER A 98 31.66 -13.18 4.93
N ARG A 99 31.67 -11.85 5.05
CA ARG A 99 32.85 -11.01 4.85
C ARG A 99 33.48 -10.60 6.18
N PRO A 100 34.82 -10.67 6.31
CA PRO A 100 35.51 -10.29 7.53
C PRO A 100 35.23 -8.83 7.88
N VAL A 101 34.94 -8.57 9.16
CA VAL A 101 34.62 -7.24 9.67
C VAL A 101 35.91 -6.44 9.84
N THR A 102 36.43 -5.88 8.75
CA THR A 102 37.72 -5.17 8.76
C THR A 102 37.59 -3.65 8.65
N VAL A 103 36.47 -3.14 8.14
CA VAL A 103 36.20 -1.69 7.97
C VAL A 103 34.73 -1.40 8.30
N ARG A 104 34.40 -0.16 8.67
CA ARG A 104 33.00 0.34 8.77
C ARG A 104 32.12 -0.38 9.82
N VAL A 105 32.74 -0.87 10.90
CA VAL A 105 32.10 -1.67 11.96
C VAL A 105 30.84 -1.03 12.52
N THR A 106 30.87 0.27 12.80
CA THR A 106 29.72 1.01 13.36
C THR A 106 28.49 0.96 12.45
N TYR A 107 28.67 1.19 11.15
CA TYR A 107 27.53 1.15 10.22
C TYR A 107 27.05 -0.28 9.99
N ARG A 108 27.96 -1.26 9.87
CA ARG A 108 27.56 -2.69 9.82
C ARG A 108 26.71 -3.10 11.02
N SER A 109 27.09 -2.66 12.23
CA SER A 109 26.30 -2.88 13.44
C SER A 109 24.92 -2.21 13.36
N SER A 110 24.84 -0.97 12.85
CA SER A 110 23.55 -0.29 12.65
C SER A 110 22.64 -0.98 11.63
N VAL A 111 23.22 -1.57 10.57
CA VAL A 111 22.47 -2.37 9.56
C VAL A 111 21.90 -3.63 10.19
N GLN A 112 22.69 -4.34 11.01
CA GLN A 112 22.20 -5.50 11.76
C GLN A 112 21.08 -5.12 12.72
N HIS A 113 21.22 -4.00 13.43
CA HIS A 113 20.18 -3.50 14.33
C HIS A 113 18.88 -3.18 13.59
N LEU A 114 18.97 -2.50 12.43
CA LEU A 114 17.82 -2.20 11.58
C LEU A 114 17.14 -3.48 11.07
N ALA A 115 17.92 -4.48 10.63
CA ALA A 115 17.39 -5.77 10.21
C ALA A 115 16.63 -6.50 11.34
N THR A 116 17.19 -6.52 12.56
CA THR A 116 16.51 -7.10 13.73
C THR A 116 15.23 -6.32 14.10
N ALA A 117 15.25 -4.99 13.99
CA ALA A 117 14.07 -4.17 14.20
C ALA A 117 12.97 -4.48 13.17
N TYR A 118 13.34 -4.67 11.90
CA TYR A 118 12.41 -5.10 10.86
C TYR A 118 11.85 -6.50 11.12
N GLU A 119 12.67 -7.48 11.49
CA GLU A 119 12.21 -8.83 11.82
C GLU A 119 11.20 -8.81 12.98
N THR A 120 11.45 -7.99 13.99
CA THR A 120 10.54 -7.80 15.13
C THR A 120 9.22 -7.18 14.67
N LEU A 121 9.28 -6.10 13.87
CA LEU A 121 8.12 -5.44 13.30
C LEU A 121 7.29 -6.42 12.45
N GLU A 122 7.94 -7.18 11.57
CA GLU A 122 7.29 -8.15 10.69
C GLU A 122 6.56 -9.22 11.51
N GLN A 123 7.21 -9.80 12.52
CA GLN A 123 6.58 -10.78 13.42
C GLN A 123 5.33 -10.22 14.10
N ARG A 124 5.40 -8.99 14.62
CA ARG A 124 4.25 -8.32 15.26
C ARG A 124 3.10 -8.07 14.31
N PHE A 125 3.41 -7.87 13.03
CA PHE A 125 2.44 -7.56 11.98
C PHE A 125 1.86 -8.84 11.35
N GLN A 126 2.55 -9.98 11.45
CA GLN A 126 2.09 -11.29 10.96
C GLN A 126 0.90 -11.84 11.77
N ASP A 127 0.81 -11.52 13.07
CA ASP A 127 -0.20 -12.08 13.98
C ASP A 127 -1.61 -11.48 13.81
N ARG A 128 -1.81 -10.51 12.88
CA ARG A 128 -3.10 -9.84 12.69
C ARG A 128 -3.35 -9.40 11.25
N ALA A 129 -4.63 -9.13 10.96
CA ALA A 129 -5.02 -8.54 9.69
C ALA A 129 -4.57 -7.06 9.64
N LEU A 130 -3.68 -6.75 8.72
CA LEU A 130 -3.17 -5.39 8.51
C LEU A 130 -4.11 -4.57 7.64
N ASN A 131 -4.31 -3.31 8.02
CA ASN A 131 -4.94 -2.33 7.15
C ASN A 131 -3.99 -1.91 6.00
N ASP A 132 -4.50 -1.16 5.02
CA ASP A 132 -3.70 -0.78 3.85
C ASP A 132 -2.51 0.13 4.21
N VAL A 133 -2.64 0.98 5.23
CA VAL A 133 -1.56 1.86 5.71
C VAL A 133 -0.45 1.07 6.39
N GLU A 134 -0.82 0.12 7.27
CA GLU A 134 0.12 -0.77 7.93
C GLU A 134 0.86 -1.68 6.93
N ARG A 135 0.18 -2.13 5.86
CA ARG A 135 0.81 -2.89 4.77
C ARG A 135 1.81 -2.06 3.98
N GLU A 136 1.44 -0.82 3.62
CA GLU A 136 2.37 0.07 2.93
C GLU A 136 3.58 0.40 3.81
N PHE A 137 3.37 0.64 5.11
CA PHE A 137 4.44 0.88 6.06
C PHE A 137 5.41 -0.31 6.13
N LEU A 138 4.89 -1.54 6.24
CA LEU A 138 5.70 -2.75 6.29
C LEU A 138 6.50 -2.97 4.99
N ASP A 139 5.89 -2.72 3.83
CA ASP A 139 6.56 -2.80 2.52
C ASP A 139 7.75 -1.85 2.42
N ARG A 140 7.57 -0.62 2.89
CA ARG A 140 8.63 0.40 2.88
C ARG A 140 9.70 0.09 3.92
N ALA A 141 9.31 -0.39 5.10
CA ALA A 141 10.25 -0.84 6.13
C ALA A 141 11.15 -1.98 5.64
N SER A 142 10.58 -2.93 4.89
CA SER A 142 11.33 -4.02 4.24
C SER A 142 12.35 -3.49 3.24
N GLU A 143 11.94 -2.49 2.46
CA GLU A 143 12.78 -1.83 1.47
C GLU A 143 13.96 -1.09 2.13
N GLU A 144 13.71 -0.33 3.19
CA GLU A 144 14.74 0.37 3.98
C GLU A 144 15.78 -0.62 4.54
N ALA A 145 15.32 -1.70 5.16
CA ALA A 145 16.20 -2.74 5.68
C ALA A 145 17.06 -3.36 4.57
N ALA A 146 16.44 -3.72 3.43
CA ALA A 146 17.16 -4.30 2.29
C ALA A 146 18.17 -3.33 1.66
N ASN A 147 17.80 -2.06 1.48
CA ASN A 147 18.67 -1.02 0.93
C ASN A 147 19.85 -0.72 1.86
N SER A 148 19.65 -0.76 3.18
CA SER A 148 20.72 -0.58 4.17
C SER A 148 21.79 -1.68 4.08
N ALA A 149 21.34 -2.94 3.94
CA ALA A 149 22.22 -4.11 3.79
C ALA A 149 22.95 -4.09 2.45
N TYR A 150 22.23 -3.76 1.37
CA TYR A 150 22.82 -3.58 0.05
C TYR A 150 23.91 -2.51 0.04
N LEU A 151 23.65 -1.32 0.64
CA LEU A 151 24.66 -0.26 0.72
C LEU A 151 25.89 -0.72 1.50
N ALA A 152 25.72 -1.46 2.61
CA ALA A 152 26.87 -1.98 3.37
C ALA A 152 27.75 -2.90 2.50
N ASN A 153 27.13 -3.81 1.74
CA ASN A 153 27.86 -4.68 0.80
C ASN A 153 28.54 -3.88 -0.31
N ALA A 154 27.85 -2.91 -0.90
CA ALA A 154 28.39 -2.03 -1.95
C ALA A 154 29.60 -1.22 -1.47
N LEU A 155 29.53 -0.64 -0.25
CA LEU A 155 30.65 0.09 0.36
C LEU A 155 31.86 -0.80 0.64
N ASP A 156 31.64 -2.10 0.82
CA ASP A 156 32.69 -3.10 0.95
C ASP A 156 33.13 -3.67 -0.41
N GLY A 157 32.67 -3.08 -1.51
CA GLY A 157 33.06 -3.43 -2.89
C GLY A 157 32.31 -4.62 -3.49
N ASP A 158 31.26 -5.13 -2.84
CA ASP A 158 30.33 -6.10 -3.43
C ASP A 158 29.21 -5.35 -4.17
N VAL A 159 29.57 -4.77 -5.31
CA VAL A 159 28.63 -4.08 -6.17
C VAL A 159 28.14 -5.03 -7.26
N HIS A 160 26.85 -4.96 -7.57
CA HIS A 160 26.32 -5.60 -8.78
C HIS A 160 26.52 -4.64 -9.96
N ASP A 161 27.19 -5.09 -11.00
CA ASP A 161 27.36 -4.35 -12.28
C ASP A 161 26.06 -4.37 -13.12
N GLY A 162 24.90 -4.28 -12.46
CA GLY A 162 23.60 -4.66 -13.01
C GLY A 162 23.00 -3.66 -14.00
N GLU A 163 23.33 -2.38 -13.91
CA GLU A 163 22.87 -1.32 -14.83
C GLU A 163 23.97 -0.25 -14.94
N SER A 164 24.27 0.19 -16.15
CA SER A 164 25.28 1.23 -16.40
C SER A 164 24.73 2.60 -15.99
N GLU A 165 24.66 2.87 -14.69
CA GLU A 165 24.36 4.23 -14.22
C GLU A 165 25.46 5.20 -14.67
N SER A 166 25.04 6.31 -15.28
CA SER A 166 25.93 7.40 -15.65
C SER A 166 26.09 8.41 -14.51
N VAL A 167 27.06 9.32 -14.63
CA VAL A 167 27.23 10.43 -13.67
C VAL A 167 26.04 11.40 -13.74
N GLU A 168 25.46 11.55 -14.93
CA GLU A 168 24.24 12.31 -15.17
C GLU A 168 23.05 11.69 -14.44
N ASP A 169 22.94 10.35 -14.45
CA ASP A 169 21.90 9.65 -13.69
C ASP A 169 22.08 9.89 -12.19
N LEU A 170 23.31 9.77 -11.66
CA LEU A 170 23.65 9.99 -10.25
C LEU A 170 23.37 11.40 -9.74
N SER A 171 23.53 12.41 -10.59
CA SER A 171 23.29 13.83 -10.24
C SER A 171 21.93 14.35 -10.69
N GLY A 172 21.15 13.52 -11.40
CA GLY A 172 19.84 13.87 -11.93
C GLY A 172 18.81 14.15 -10.85
N PRO A 173 17.83 15.04 -11.11
CA PRO A 173 16.87 15.51 -10.12
C PRO A 173 15.99 14.36 -9.59
N SER A 174 15.74 14.39 -8.28
CA SER A 174 14.83 13.47 -7.59
C SER A 174 14.23 14.13 -6.36
N MET A 175 13.22 13.47 -5.76
CA MET A 175 12.57 13.86 -4.50
C MET A 175 12.03 15.29 -4.45
N THR A 176 11.92 15.98 -5.60
CA THR A 176 11.63 17.41 -5.66
C THR A 176 10.19 17.71 -5.24
N ALA A 177 9.25 16.85 -5.64
CA ALA A 177 7.84 16.99 -5.28
C ALA A 177 7.62 16.67 -3.79
N GLU A 178 8.29 15.63 -3.29
CA GLU A 178 8.24 15.17 -1.92
C GLU A 178 8.79 16.23 -0.97
N LEU A 179 9.99 16.76 -1.26
CA LEU A 179 10.64 17.79 -0.44
C LEU A 179 9.98 19.16 -0.57
N GLY A 180 9.45 19.50 -1.74
CA GLY A 180 8.74 20.76 -1.98
C GLY A 180 7.48 20.94 -1.13
N ARG A 181 6.91 19.85 -0.59
CA ARG A 181 5.80 19.90 0.38
C ARG A 181 6.21 20.47 1.73
N PHE A 182 7.50 20.38 2.07
CA PHE A 182 8.04 20.87 3.33
C PHE A 182 8.62 22.27 3.16
N SER A 183 9.58 22.45 2.24
CA SER A 183 10.09 23.78 1.89
C SER A 183 10.93 23.77 0.61
N GLN A 184 11.03 24.93 -0.03
CA GLN A 184 11.96 25.12 -1.15
C GLN A 184 13.43 25.03 -0.74
N ASP A 185 13.77 25.38 0.51
CA ASP A 185 15.13 25.23 1.04
C ASP A 185 15.58 23.76 1.04
N LEU A 186 14.68 22.82 1.39
CA LEU A 186 14.98 21.39 1.34
C LEU A 186 15.19 20.88 -0.08
N VAL A 187 14.42 21.39 -1.05
CA VAL A 187 14.66 21.10 -2.46
C VAL A 187 16.06 21.57 -2.87
N SER A 188 16.42 22.81 -2.55
CA SER A 188 17.74 23.36 -2.87
C SER A 188 18.90 22.59 -2.22
N ARG A 189 18.76 22.21 -0.94
CA ARG A 189 19.75 21.37 -0.24
C ARG A 189 19.90 20.01 -0.88
N TRP A 190 18.80 19.37 -1.27
CA TRP A 190 18.83 18.07 -1.93
C TRP A 190 19.45 18.16 -3.32
N THR A 191 19.13 19.17 -4.11
CA THR A 191 19.80 19.43 -5.40
C THR A 191 21.31 19.60 -5.22
N GLY A 192 21.74 20.34 -4.19
CA GLY A 192 23.16 20.47 -3.85
C GLY A 192 23.80 19.13 -3.44
N ALA A 193 23.06 18.28 -2.72
CA ALA A 193 23.51 16.93 -2.37
C ALA A 193 23.75 16.09 -3.62
N LEU A 194 22.77 16.02 -4.53
CA LEU A 194 22.87 15.27 -5.79
C LEU A 194 24.02 15.77 -6.67
N PHE A 195 24.20 17.08 -6.76
CA PHE A 195 25.33 17.68 -7.49
C PHE A 195 26.70 17.24 -6.94
N ALA A 196 26.78 16.97 -5.63
CA ALA A 196 28.02 16.50 -5.00
C ALA A 196 28.37 15.04 -5.32
N LEU A 197 27.42 14.22 -5.79
CA LEU A 197 27.61 12.79 -6.13
C LEU A 197 28.35 12.60 -7.46
N ASN A 198 29.58 13.10 -7.53
CA ASN A 198 30.45 12.94 -8.69
C ASN A 198 31.65 12.04 -8.35
N PRO A 199 31.89 10.92 -9.05
CA PRO A 199 33.04 10.05 -8.82
C PRO A 199 34.41 10.73 -8.94
N ALA A 200 34.50 11.84 -9.69
CA ALA A 200 35.71 12.64 -9.80
C ALA A 200 36.02 13.45 -8.52
N ASN A 201 35.00 13.69 -7.69
CA ASN A 201 35.14 14.35 -6.41
C ASN A 201 35.48 13.30 -5.32
N PRO A 202 36.71 13.30 -4.77
CA PRO A 202 37.08 12.37 -3.70
C PRO A 202 36.26 12.58 -2.41
N ASP A 203 35.59 13.72 -2.26
CA ASP A 203 34.75 14.06 -1.11
C ASP A 203 33.24 13.99 -1.40
N ALA A 204 32.84 13.36 -2.52
CA ALA A 204 31.45 13.27 -2.96
C ALA A 204 30.52 12.74 -1.87
N ALA A 205 30.89 11.62 -1.24
CA ALA A 205 30.07 10.99 -0.22
C ALA A 205 29.91 11.87 1.03
N ARG A 206 30.95 12.61 1.44
CA ARG A 206 30.88 13.51 2.61
C ARG A 206 29.98 14.71 2.35
N HIS A 207 30.17 15.38 1.20
CA HIS A 207 29.34 16.52 0.80
C HIS A 207 27.87 16.12 0.64
N PHE A 208 27.62 14.98 0.00
CA PHE A 208 26.29 14.41 -0.12
C PHE A 208 25.67 14.13 1.25
N CYS A 209 26.37 13.39 2.12
CA CYS A 209 25.88 13.01 3.44
C CYS A 209 25.63 14.20 4.37
N THR A 210 26.46 15.24 4.27
CA THR A 210 26.27 16.48 5.06
C THR A 210 24.95 17.14 4.68
N SER A 211 24.68 17.29 3.39
CA SER A 211 23.43 17.89 2.90
C SER A 211 22.22 17.00 3.18
N ALA A 212 22.36 15.69 2.97
CA ALA A 212 21.30 14.70 3.24
C ALA A 212 20.89 14.64 4.71
N ARG A 213 21.85 14.77 5.64
CA ARG A 213 21.58 14.82 7.08
C ARG A 213 20.67 15.99 7.43
N GLU A 214 20.96 17.16 6.90
CA GLU A 214 20.16 18.36 7.12
C GLU A 214 18.74 18.17 6.57
N VAL A 215 18.62 17.52 5.41
CA VAL A 215 17.31 17.21 4.81
C VAL A 215 16.49 16.28 5.72
N LEU A 216 17.04 15.12 6.12
CA LEU A 216 16.32 14.16 6.96
C LEU A 216 15.93 14.74 8.33
N THR A 217 16.83 15.50 8.95
CA THR A 217 16.57 16.13 10.26
C THR A 217 15.44 17.16 10.14
N SER A 218 15.50 18.02 9.11
CA SER A 218 14.51 19.08 8.90
C SER A 218 13.12 18.55 8.56
N ILE A 219 13.01 17.44 7.83
CA ILE A 219 11.71 16.80 7.53
C ILE A 219 10.96 16.48 8.82
N LEU A 220 11.64 15.87 9.80
CA LEU A 220 11.02 15.51 11.08
C LEU A 220 10.64 16.75 11.89
N ASP A 221 11.51 17.75 11.95
CA ASP A 221 11.25 18.97 12.72
C ASP A 221 10.10 19.81 12.15
N ILE A 222 9.96 19.86 10.82
CA ILE A 222 8.84 20.51 10.15
C ILE A 222 7.54 19.72 10.35
N ALA A 223 7.60 18.39 10.22
CA ALA A 223 6.41 17.53 10.30
C ALA A 223 5.87 17.36 11.72
N ALA A 224 6.76 17.41 12.72
CA ALA A 224 6.43 17.25 14.13
C ALA A 224 7.09 18.37 14.96
N PRO A 225 6.58 19.62 14.87
CA PRO A 225 7.07 20.73 15.67
C PRO A 225 6.89 20.45 17.17
N ASP A 226 7.88 20.83 17.98
CA ASP A 226 7.92 20.52 19.41
C ASP A 226 6.64 20.92 20.15
N SER A 227 6.13 22.12 19.89
CA SER A 227 4.91 22.64 20.51
C SER A 227 3.68 21.78 20.18
N VAL A 228 3.59 21.25 18.96
CA VAL A 228 2.46 20.42 18.51
C VAL A 228 2.54 19.04 19.15
N VAL A 229 3.74 18.45 19.22
CA VAL A 229 3.94 17.14 19.84
C VAL A 229 3.64 17.19 21.34
N LEU A 230 4.11 18.22 22.05
CA LEU A 230 3.83 18.42 23.48
C LEU A 230 2.34 18.64 23.76
N GLN A 231 1.60 19.30 22.85
CA GLN A 231 0.15 19.48 22.98
C GLN A 231 -0.61 18.16 22.77
N ALA A 232 -0.19 17.35 21.82
CA ALA A 232 -0.84 16.07 21.51
C ALA A 232 -0.52 14.97 22.54
N HIS A 233 0.69 14.98 23.09
CA HIS A 233 1.18 13.99 24.05
C HIS A 233 1.89 14.68 25.22
N GLN A 234 1.11 15.14 26.20
CA GLN A 234 1.63 15.89 27.36
C GLN A 234 2.64 15.11 28.22
N GLU A 235 2.61 13.77 28.16
CA GLU A 235 3.53 12.88 28.89
C GLU A 235 4.58 12.21 27.98
N CYS A 236 4.91 12.82 26.83
CA CYS A 236 5.92 12.24 25.94
C CYS A 236 7.34 12.38 26.51
N ASP A 237 8.23 11.48 26.11
CA ASP A 237 9.65 11.54 26.47
C ASP A 237 10.29 12.84 25.93
N VAL A 238 10.87 13.63 26.82
CA VAL A 238 11.57 14.88 26.50
C VAL A 238 13.07 14.78 26.78
N THR A 239 13.85 15.58 26.05
CA THR A 239 15.28 15.78 26.31
C THR A 239 15.49 16.56 27.61
N THR A 240 16.75 16.66 28.05
CA THR A 240 17.13 17.52 29.20
C THR A 240 16.80 19.01 29.00
N GLN A 241 16.58 19.44 27.76
CA GLN A 241 16.19 20.81 27.40
C GLN A 241 14.67 21.00 27.34
N GLY A 242 13.88 19.96 27.65
CA GLY A 242 12.41 20.01 27.62
C GLY A 242 11.79 19.87 26.23
N THR A 243 12.57 19.58 25.19
CA THR A 243 12.07 19.32 23.83
C THR A 243 11.68 17.86 23.64
N PRO A 244 10.64 17.51 22.88
CA PRO A 244 10.32 16.12 22.57
C PRO A 244 11.49 15.36 21.96
N THR A 245 11.71 14.14 22.42
CA THR A 245 12.70 13.25 21.79
C THR A 245 12.30 12.92 20.34
N ARG A 246 13.28 12.56 19.50
CA ARG A 246 13.01 12.07 18.13
C ARG A 246 12.02 10.91 18.12
N ARG A 247 12.14 9.98 19.07
CA ARG A 247 11.20 8.88 19.27
C ARG A 247 9.78 9.36 19.60
N ALA A 248 9.63 10.40 20.42
CA ALA A 248 8.32 11.01 20.67
C ALA A 248 7.72 11.64 19.41
N LYS A 249 8.54 12.34 18.59
CA LYS A 249 8.11 12.88 17.30
C LYS A 249 7.65 11.79 16.32
N ILE A 250 8.41 10.70 16.22
CA ILE A 250 8.07 9.52 15.40
C ILE A 250 6.73 8.93 15.85
N ARG A 251 6.57 8.68 17.15
CA ARG A 251 5.33 8.12 17.70
C ARG A 251 4.13 9.00 17.38
N TYR A 252 4.28 10.31 17.53
CA TYR A 252 3.26 11.27 17.14
C TYR A 252 2.87 11.13 15.66
N LEU A 253 3.84 11.10 14.75
CA LEU A 253 3.59 10.95 13.30
C LEU A 253 2.90 9.62 12.95
N LEU A 254 3.41 8.51 13.47
CA LEU A 254 2.83 7.18 13.26
C LEU A 254 1.38 7.10 13.78
N SER A 255 1.11 7.67 14.96
CA SER A 255 -0.24 7.69 15.52
C SER A 255 -1.24 8.45 14.64
N ARG A 256 -0.80 9.55 13.99
CA ARG A 256 -1.62 10.30 13.04
C ARG A 256 -1.95 9.52 11.76
N LYS A 257 -1.11 8.57 11.40
CA LYS A 257 -1.35 7.61 10.30
C LYS A 257 -2.18 6.40 10.72
N GLY A 258 -2.54 6.29 11.99
CA GLY A 258 -3.25 5.12 12.54
C GLY A 258 -2.34 3.91 12.74
N ILE A 259 -1.02 4.09 12.78
CA ILE A 259 -0.05 3.05 13.12
C ILE A 259 0.25 3.20 14.62
N VAL A 260 -0.27 2.28 15.43
CA VAL A 260 -0.14 2.32 16.89
C VAL A 260 0.49 1.01 17.37
N ASP A 261 1.76 0.79 17.05
CA ASP A 261 2.54 -0.35 17.52
C ASP A 261 3.97 0.10 17.88
N LEU A 262 4.44 -0.29 19.07
CA LEU A 262 5.76 0.11 19.55
C LEU A 262 6.92 -0.43 18.70
N SER A 263 6.72 -1.56 18.00
CA SER A 263 7.72 -2.08 17.06
C SER A 263 7.86 -1.19 15.82
N ALA A 264 6.80 -0.46 15.43
CA ALA A 264 6.89 0.54 14.36
C ALA A 264 7.70 1.75 14.81
N ASP A 265 7.49 2.25 16.04
CA ASP A 265 8.32 3.31 16.63
C ASP A 265 9.80 2.92 16.64
N ALA A 266 10.08 1.69 17.10
CA ALA A 266 11.43 1.17 17.23
C ALA A 266 12.10 0.99 15.87
N PHE A 267 11.37 0.53 14.86
CA PHE A 267 11.88 0.39 13.50
C PHE A 267 12.26 1.74 12.89
N VAL A 268 11.37 2.74 12.94
CA VAL A 268 11.65 4.06 12.36
C VAL A 268 12.83 4.73 13.06
N GLU A 269 12.93 4.61 14.38
CA GLU A 269 14.08 5.12 15.13
C GLU A 269 15.39 4.43 14.70
N ALA A 270 15.38 3.09 14.56
CA ALA A 270 16.53 2.32 14.10
C ALA A 270 16.93 2.68 12.66
N ASP A 271 15.95 2.98 11.80
CA ASP A 271 16.19 3.40 10.41
C ASP A 271 16.89 4.76 10.35
N ILE A 272 16.39 5.75 11.12
CA ILE A 272 17.01 7.07 11.19
C ILE A 272 18.40 6.96 11.83
N ASP A 273 18.59 6.13 12.86
CA ASP A 273 19.91 5.89 13.45
C ASP A 273 20.88 5.23 12.49
N ASN A 274 20.41 4.32 11.64
CA ASN A 274 21.20 3.74 10.56
C ASN A 274 21.66 4.82 9.56
N ALA A 275 20.76 5.71 9.12
CA ALA A 275 21.08 6.83 8.25
C ALA A 275 22.06 7.82 8.93
N VAL A 276 21.86 8.16 10.20
CA VAL A 276 22.77 9.04 10.95
C VAL A 276 24.15 8.40 11.16
N SER A 277 24.20 7.09 11.38
CA SER A 277 25.46 6.33 11.49
C SER A 277 26.24 6.39 10.16
N LEU A 278 25.55 6.31 9.03
CA LEU A 278 26.15 6.48 7.70
C LEU A 278 26.82 7.85 7.56
N PHE A 279 26.12 8.92 7.93
CA PHE A 279 26.66 10.28 7.86
C PHE A 279 27.86 10.47 8.80
N THR A 280 27.77 9.89 9.99
CA THR A 280 28.86 9.94 10.98
C THR A 280 30.11 9.22 10.47
N MET A 281 29.96 8.10 9.75
CA MET A 281 31.08 7.42 9.12
C MET A 281 31.80 8.32 8.11
N PHE A 282 31.07 8.94 7.19
CA PHE A 282 31.68 9.77 6.14
C PHE A 282 32.28 11.08 6.68
N ASN A 283 31.76 11.59 7.79
CA ASN A 283 32.22 12.83 8.41
C ASN A 283 33.41 12.64 9.37
N LYS A 284 33.57 11.47 10.01
CA LYS A 284 34.66 11.24 10.99
C LYS A 284 36.06 11.10 10.37
N GLY A 285 36.20 11.00 9.05
CA GLY A 285 37.50 11.04 8.37
C GLY A 285 38.49 9.89 8.67
N THR A 286 38.12 8.89 9.47
CA THR A 286 39.05 7.91 10.08
C THR A 286 39.17 6.56 9.37
N HIS A 287 38.94 6.47 8.07
CA HIS A 287 39.39 5.31 7.32
C HIS A 287 40.29 5.78 6.19
N GLY A 288 41.48 5.17 6.09
CA GLY A 288 42.48 5.33 5.02
C GLY A 288 41.98 4.91 3.62
N VAL A 289 40.68 5.00 3.42
CA VAL A 289 39.93 4.95 2.17
C VAL A 289 39.00 6.17 2.19
N ALA A 290 39.56 7.39 2.31
CA ALA A 290 38.95 8.63 1.82
C ALA A 290 38.90 8.60 0.27
N GLY A 291 38.51 7.44 -0.24
CA GLY A 291 38.78 6.97 -1.58
C GLY A 291 37.60 7.28 -2.47
N ARG A 292 37.91 7.52 -3.73
CA ARG A 292 36.94 7.62 -4.81
C ARG A 292 35.98 6.44 -4.71
N PHE A 293 34.70 6.73 -4.53
CA PHE A 293 33.66 5.72 -4.64
C PHE A 293 33.34 5.52 -6.12
N SER A 294 33.13 4.27 -6.51
CA SER A 294 32.65 3.96 -7.86
C SER A 294 31.21 4.44 -8.04
N ILE A 295 30.77 4.54 -9.31
CA ILE A 295 29.38 4.90 -9.62
C ILE A 295 28.39 3.97 -8.90
N PRO A 296 28.54 2.63 -8.93
CA PRO A 296 27.64 1.73 -8.19
C PRO A 296 27.61 1.98 -6.67
N GLN A 297 28.72 2.43 -6.07
CA GLN A 297 28.76 2.75 -4.63
C GLN A 297 28.01 4.05 -4.32
N LEU A 298 28.19 5.07 -5.15
CA LEU A 298 27.47 6.35 -5.03
C LEU A 298 25.98 6.18 -5.33
N SER A 299 25.63 5.30 -6.28
CA SER A 299 24.26 4.89 -6.59
C SER A 299 23.57 4.25 -5.38
N ALA A 300 24.23 3.24 -4.78
CA ALA A 300 23.72 2.58 -3.60
C ALA A 300 23.52 3.57 -2.44
N LEU A 301 24.44 4.53 -2.29
CA LEU A 301 24.38 5.58 -1.28
C LEU A 301 23.18 6.51 -1.53
N ARG A 302 23.00 6.97 -2.77
CA ARG A 302 21.85 7.78 -3.18
C ARG A 302 20.55 7.05 -2.93
N THR A 303 20.42 5.83 -3.45
CA THR A 303 19.22 4.98 -3.31
C THR A 303 18.83 4.81 -1.85
N ARG A 304 19.81 4.52 -0.98
CA ARG A 304 19.57 4.37 0.47
C ARG A 304 18.95 5.62 1.09
N VAL A 305 19.48 6.80 0.77
CA VAL A 305 19.05 8.07 1.35
C VAL A 305 17.72 8.54 0.75
N GLU A 306 17.51 8.37 -0.56
CA GLU A 306 16.23 8.64 -1.20
C GLU A 306 15.12 7.77 -0.61
N ALA A 307 15.41 6.49 -0.39
CA ALA A 307 14.46 5.58 0.24
C ALA A 307 14.12 6.03 1.67
N SER A 308 15.09 6.51 2.46
CA SER A 308 14.82 7.12 3.78
C SER A 308 13.95 8.37 3.71
N ILE A 309 14.21 9.27 2.76
CA ILE A 309 13.37 10.46 2.56
C ILE A 309 11.94 10.05 2.20
N ALA A 310 11.80 9.10 1.26
CA ALA A 310 10.50 8.58 0.82
C ALA A 310 9.76 7.85 1.96
N PHE A 311 10.49 7.11 2.81
CA PHE A 311 9.95 6.42 3.96
C PHE A 311 9.44 7.41 5.02
N LEU A 312 10.25 8.41 5.39
CA LEU A 312 9.81 9.46 6.31
C LEU A 312 8.59 10.21 5.77
N ASN A 313 8.59 10.57 4.49
CA ASN A 313 7.44 11.22 3.85
C ASN A 313 6.18 10.34 3.87
N SER A 314 6.30 9.02 3.87
CA SER A 314 5.14 8.11 3.93
C SER A 314 4.46 8.09 5.31
N ILE A 315 5.21 8.35 6.37
CA ILE A 315 4.69 8.36 7.75
C ILE A 315 4.23 9.74 8.23
N ILE A 316 4.36 10.77 7.39
CA ILE A 316 3.93 12.17 7.63
C ILE A 316 2.59 12.44 6.92
#